data_AF-A0A7X9GSQ6-F1
#
_entry.id   AF-A0A7X9GSQ6-F1
#
_cell.length_a   1.000
_cell.length_b   1.000
_cell.length_c   1.000
_cell.angle_alpha   90.00
_cell.angle_beta   90.00
_cell.angle_gamma   90.00
#
_symmetry.space_group_name_H-M   'P 1'
#
loop_
_entity.id
_entity.type
_entity.pdbx_description
1 polymer ?
#
loop_
_entity_poly.entity_id
_entity_poly.type
_entity_poly.pdbx_seq_one_letter_code
_entity_poly.pdbx_strand_id
1 'polypeptide(L)'
;MSTLIKEFCAENYTDIPLAIHRGAKRIELCDNLAVGGTTPSTGVLEEAISYCNEKQVPVMVMIRPRKGHFIYNDIDLKIMHTDLIEA
;
A
#
# COMPACT_ATOMS: atom_id res chain seq x y z
N MET A 1 11.19 -16.01 21.83
CA MET A 1 11.02 -14.54 21.70
C MET A 1 10.24 -14.29 20.43
N SER A 2 9.11 -13.57 20.50
CA SER A 2 8.39 -13.16 19.29
C SER A 2 9.18 -12.06 18.58
N THR A 3 9.59 -12.29 17.35
CA THR A 3 10.31 -11.31 16.54
C THR A 3 9.34 -10.18 16.16
N LEU A 4 9.68 -8.93 16.47
CA LEU A 4 8.92 -7.75 16.02
C LEU A 4 8.94 -7.64 14.50
N ILE A 5 7.77 -7.51 13.88
CA ILE A 5 7.64 -7.22 12.44
C ILE A 5 7.78 -5.72 12.24
N LYS A 6 8.68 -5.31 11.33
CA LYS A 6 8.81 -3.93 10.86
C LYS A 6 8.06 -3.77 9.55
N GLU A 7 7.09 -2.87 9.51
CA GLU A 7 6.38 -2.46 8.32
C GLU A 7 6.93 -1.13 7.80
N PHE A 8 7.11 -1.03 6.49
CA PHE A 8 7.47 0.23 5.83
C PHE A 8 6.24 0.75 5.06
N CYS A 9 5.83 1.97 5.39
CA CYS A 9 4.82 2.71 4.65
C CYS A 9 5.50 3.33 3.41
N ALA A 10 5.14 2.83 2.23
CA ALA A 10 5.73 3.23 0.96
C ALA A 10 4.80 4.16 0.19
N GLU A 11 5.37 5.20 -0.42
CA GLU A 11 4.73 5.94 -1.52
C GLU A 11 5.24 5.35 -2.84
N ASN A 12 4.35 4.69 -3.58
CA ASN A 12 4.68 4.00 -4.82
C ASN A 12 5.84 2.99 -4.66
N TYR A 13 6.56 2.68 -5.73
CA TYR A 13 7.61 1.64 -5.75
C TYR A 13 8.97 2.10 -5.20
N THR A 14 9.30 3.38 -5.34
CA THR A 14 10.68 3.91 -5.34
C THR A 14 11.57 3.39 -4.21
N ASP A 15 11.08 3.37 -2.97
CA ASP A 15 11.87 3.03 -1.79
C ASP A 15 11.67 1.59 -1.27
N ILE A 16 10.77 0.81 -1.89
CA ILE A 16 10.46 -0.57 -1.47
C ILE A 16 11.71 -1.47 -1.46
N PRO A 17 12.55 -1.51 -2.54
CA PRO A 17 13.77 -2.32 -2.54
C PRO A 17 14.71 -2.00 -1.38
N LEU A 18 14.90 -0.71 -1.09
CA LEU A 18 15.79 -0.24 -0.03
C LEU A 18 15.23 -0.57 1.35
N ALA A 19 13.92 -0.42 1.55
CA ALA A 19 13.25 -0.76 2.80
C ALA A 19 13.36 -2.26 3.12
N ILE A 20 13.12 -3.12 2.13
CA ILE A 20 13.28 -4.58 2.27
C ILE A 20 14.74 -4.92 2.56
N HIS A 21 15.70 -4.32 1.84
CA HIS A 21 17.13 -4.51 2.10
C HIS A 21 17.53 -4.12 3.53
N ARG A 22 16.90 -3.07 4.09
CA ARG A 22 17.09 -2.61 5.48
C ARG A 22 16.32 -3.41 6.53
N GLY A 23 15.61 -4.46 6.11
CA GLY A 23 14.96 -5.41 7.00
C GLY A 23 13.49 -5.15 7.27
N ALA A 24 12.79 -4.36 6.45
CA ALA A 24 11.33 -4.35 6.44
C ALA A 24 10.82 -5.76 6.10
N LYS A 25 9.79 -6.21 6.82
CA LYS A 25 9.17 -7.54 6.68
C LYS A 25 7.71 -7.47 6.26
N ARG A 26 7.21 -6.26 5.98
CA ARG A 26 5.91 -5.98 5.38
C ARG A 26 5.95 -4.60 4.75
N ILE A 27 5.21 -4.40 3.67
CA ILE A 27 5.05 -3.11 3.01
C ILE A 27 3.58 -2.70 3.13
N GLU A 28 3.32 -1.49 3.61
CA GLU A 28 2.04 -0.82 3.38
C GLU A 28 2.20 0.02 2.11
N LEU A 29 1.49 -0.34 1.03
CA LEU A 29 1.61 0.31 -0.26
C LEU A 29 0.54 1.39 -0.41
N CYS A 30 0.99 2.64 -0.50
CA CYS A 30 0.15 3.82 -0.67
C CYS A 30 0.61 4.63 -1.89
N ASP A 31 -0.23 5.56 -2.32
CA ASP A 31 0.19 6.77 -3.03
C ASP A 31 -0.15 8.02 -2.19
N ASN A 32 0.36 9.19 -2.56
CA ASN A 32 0.01 10.48 -1.95
C ASN A 32 0.17 10.50 -0.40
N LEU A 33 1.32 10.09 0.12
CA LEU A 33 1.64 10.13 1.55
C LEU A 33 1.64 11.55 2.12
N ALA A 34 1.84 12.58 1.29
CA ALA A 34 1.70 13.98 1.69
C ALA A 34 0.34 14.30 2.33
N VAL A 35 -0.69 13.51 2.05
CA VAL A 35 -2.04 13.64 2.65
C VAL A 35 -2.45 12.42 3.49
N GLY A 36 -1.46 11.61 3.88
CA GLY A 36 -1.62 10.42 4.71
C GLY A 36 -2.00 9.14 3.96
N GLY A 37 -1.80 9.08 2.63
CA GLY A 37 -2.01 7.87 1.84
C GLY A 37 -3.38 7.79 1.15
N THR A 38 -3.38 7.40 -0.12
CA THR A 38 -4.55 7.02 -0.94
C THR A 38 -4.28 5.72 -1.69
N THR A 39 -5.32 5.13 -2.29
CA THR A 39 -5.16 3.95 -3.16
C THR A 39 -4.14 4.25 -4.28
N PRO A 40 -3.09 3.43 -4.44
CA PRO A 40 -2.13 3.57 -5.54
C PRO A 40 -2.73 3.16 -6.89
N SER A 41 -2.08 3.56 -7.99
CA SER A 41 -2.52 3.16 -9.34
C SER A 41 -2.28 1.67 -9.62
N THR A 42 -3.04 1.08 -10.55
CA THR A 42 -2.89 -0.33 -10.97
C THR A 42 -1.48 -0.70 -11.39
N GLY A 43 -0.78 0.15 -12.17
CA GLY A 43 0.60 -0.14 -12.58
C GLY A 43 1.59 -0.16 -11.40
N VAL A 44 1.34 0.65 -10.37
CA VAL A 44 2.14 0.62 -9.13
C VAL A 44 1.86 -0.67 -8.35
N LEU A 45 0.60 -1.10 -8.29
CA LEU A 45 0.19 -2.35 -7.64
C LEU A 45 0.89 -3.55 -8.27
N GLU A 46 0.76 -3.71 -9.59
CA GLU A 46 1.35 -4.83 -10.34
C GLU A 46 2.86 -4.95 -10.08
N GLU A 47 3.61 -3.86 -10.24
CA GLU A 47 5.06 -3.87 -10.10
C GLU A 47 5.50 -4.07 -8.64
N ALA A 48 4.89 -3.36 -7.69
CA ALA A 48 5.25 -3.46 -6.28
C ALA A 48 4.91 -4.84 -5.69
N ILE A 49 3.73 -5.39 -6.01
CA ILE A 49 3.31 -6.71 -5.55
C ILE A 49 4.20 -7.79 -6.17
N SER A 50 4.47 -7.72 -7.47
CA SER A 50 5.38 -8.65 -8.15
C SER A 50 6.76 -8.68 -7.47
N TYR A 51 7.38 -7.52 -7.30
CA TYR A 51 8.69 -7.41 -6.65
C TYR A 51 8.68 -7.92 -5.20
N CYS A 52 7.68 -7.53 -4.39
CA CYS A 52 7.61 -7.95 -3.00
C CYS A 52 7.39 -9.47 -2.86
N ASN A 53 6.60 -10.07 -3.76
CA ASN A 53 6.39 -11.51 -3.82
C ASN A 53 7.70 -12.27 -4.11
N GLU A 54 8.53 -11.79 -5.04
CA GLU A 54 9.87 -12.36 -5.27
C GLU A 54 10.77 -12.34 -4.02
N LYS A 55 10.55 -11.35 -3.14
CA LYS A 55 11.29 -11.21 -1.86
C LYS A 55 10.59 -11.87 -0.68
N GLN A 56 9.45 -12.52 -0.89
CA GLN A 56 8.61 -13.11 0.16
C GLN A 56 8.24 -12.10 1.25
N VAL A 57 7.98 -10.85 0.85
CA VAL A 57 7.53 -9.78 1.73
C VAL A 57 6.05 -9.48 1.43
N PRO A 58 5.15 -9.62 2.42
CA PRO A 58 3.74 -9.32 2.21
C PRO A 58 3.51 -7.82 1.97
N VAL A 59 2.52 -7.51 1.13
CA VAL A 59 2.06 -6.16 0.82
C VAL A 59 0.64 -5.97 1.37
N MET A 60 0.40 -4.85 2.04
CA MET A 60 -0.90 -4.38 2.48
C MET A 60 -1.24 -3.13 1.67
N VAL A 61 -2.22 -3.23 0.78
CA VAL A 61 -2.59 -2.10 -0.08
C VAL A 61 -3.53 -1.15 0.64
N MET A 62 -3.27 0.16 0.52
CA MET A 62 -4.17 1.20 0.97
C MET A 62 -5.43 1.22 0.11
N ILE A 63 -6.62 1.16 0.73
CA ILE A 63 -7.91 1.38 0.06
C ILE A 63 -8.51 2.67 0.62
N ARG A 64 -8.22 3.79 -0.04
CA ARG A 64 -8.66 5.12 0.40
C ARG A 64 -8.80 6.06 -0.80
N PRO A 65 -10.03 6.47 -1.15
CA PRO A 65 -10.31 7.13 -2.43
C PRO A 65 -9.90 8.61 -2.44
N ARG A 66 -9.72 9.23 -1.26
CA ARG A 66 -9.38 10.65 -1.13
C ARG A 66 -8.78 11.00 0.23
N LYS A 67 -8.14 12.17 0.29
CA LYS A 67 -7.67 12.82 1.52
C LYS A 67 -8.81 13.30 2.43
N GLY A 68 -8.44 13.71 3.64
CA GLY A 68 -9.34 14.32 4.62
C GLY A 68 -9.98 13.28 5.53
N HIS A 69 -11.28 13.44 5.80
CA HIS A 69 -12.02 12.61 6.75
C HIS A 69 -12.33 11.20 6.22
N PHE A 70 -12.65 10.30 7.15
CA PHE A 70 -13.06 8.91 6.90
C PHE A 70 -14.58 8.70 6.87
N ILE A 71 -15.36 9.79 6.83
CA ILE A 71 -16.81 9.72 6.57
C ILE A 71 -16.98 9.58 5.05
N TYR A 72 -17.47 8.44 4.58
CA TYR A 72 -17.59 8.12 3.16
C TYR A 72 -19.06 8.16 2.72
N ASN A 73 -19.32 8.73 1.55
CA ASN A 73 -20.64 8.63 0.90
C ASN A 73 -20.70 7.38 0.00
N ASP A 74 -21.85 7.11 -0.59
CA ASP A 74 -22.06 5.92 -1.42
C ASP A 74 -21.13 5.86 -2.65
N ILE A 75 -20.70 7.02 -3.17
CA ILE A 75 -19.77 7.11 -4.29
C ILE A 75 -18.36 6.74 -3.82
N ASP A 76 -17.90 7.30 -2.69
CA ASP A 76 -16.61 6.96 -2.08
C ASP A 76 -16.53 5.46 -1.79
N LEU A 77 -17.60 4.88 -1.21
CA LEU A 77 -17.66 3.44 -0.90
C LEU A 77 -17.67 2.57 -2.16
N LYS A 78 -18.32 3.02 -3.24
CA LYS A 78 -18.29 2.30 -4.53
C LYS A 78 -16.90 2.30 -5.15
N ILE A 79 -16.18 3.42 -5.06
CA ILE A 79 -14.77 3.49 -5.51
C ILE A 79 -13.93 2.51 -4.69
N MET A 80 -14.02 2.56 -3.36
CA MET A 80 -13.29 1.66 -2.47
C MET A 80 -13.60 0.18 -2.72
N HIS A 81 -14.86 -0.15 -3.01
CA HIS A 81 -15.25 -1.52 -3.30
C HIS A 81 -14.64 -2.02 -4.60
N THR A 82 -14.57 -1.19 -5.64
CA THR A 82 -13.84 -1.54 -6.87
C THR A 82 -12.35 -1.69 -6.58
N ASP A 83 -11.74 -0.74 -5.90
CA ASP A 83 -10.32 -0.81 -5.52
C ASP A 83 -10.00 -2.09 -4.71
N LEU A 84 -10.89 -2.51 -3.81
CA LEU A 84 -10.72 -3.72 -2.99
C LEU A 84 -10.70 -5.03 -3.81
N ILE A 85 -11.38 -5.05 -4.96
CA ILE A 85 -11.44 -6.23 -5.84
C ILE A 85 -10.24 -6.26 -6.79
N GLU A 86 -9.80 -5.09 -7.24
CA GLU A 86 -8.76 -4.94 -8.27
C GLU A 86 -7.34 -4.84 -7.70
N ALA A 87 -7.18 -4.51 -6.41
CA ALA A 87 -5.89 -4.37 -5.74
C ALA A 87 -5.43 -5.65 -5.00
#